data_AF-A0A2H5V5N8-F1
#
_entry.id   AF-A0A2H5V5N8-F1
#
_cell.length_a   1.000
_cell.length_b   1.000
_cell.length_c   1.000
_cell.angle_alpha   90.00
_cell.angle_beta   90.00
_cell.angle_gamma   90.00
#
_symmetry.space_group_name_H-M   'P 1'
#
loop_
_entity.id
_entity.type
_entity.pdbx_description
1 polymer ?
#
loop_
_entity_poly.entity_id
_entity_poly.type
_entity_poly.pdbx_seq_one_letter_code
_entity_poly.pdbx_strand_id
1 'polypeptide(L)'
;MWLSRTRNQLVVEDFLGELVRRFGRHQVYADGGSHYLAACKSLDLEHRVYRFGSWMHEVIESVICTRIKDMTRVFDSYFPCRRKNCVLEHVWSWMKLTILFQEEWVKNTLKRLV
;
A
#
# COMPACT_ATOMS: atom_id res chain seq x y z
N MET A 1 -13.64 -6.48 4.25
CA MET A 1 -12.27 -7.03 4.10
C MET A 1 -12.32 -8.36 3.36
N TRP A 2 -12.64 -8.32 2.05
CA TRP A 2 -12.66 -9.50 1.16
C TRP A 2 -11.61 -9.39 0.04
N LEU A 3 -11.06 -8.20 -0.18
CA LEU A 3 -10.08 -7.90 -1.22
C LEU A 3 -8.68 -8.52 -0.94
N SER A 4 -8.34 -8.86 0.31
CA SER A 4 -7.07 -9.52 0.63
C SER A 4 -7.08 -11.05 0.46
N ARG A 5 -8.26 -11.67 0.28
CA ARG A 5 -8.39 -13.14 0.17
C ARG A 5 -8.22 -13.66 -1.26
N THR A 6 -8.48 -12.83 -2.26
CA THR A 6 -8.30 -13.19 -3.68
C THR A 6 -7.06 -12.49 -4.21
N ARG A 7 -5.92 -13.17 -4.13
CA ARG A 7 -4.74 -12.87 -4.95
C ARG A 7 -5.09 -13.16 -6.41
N ASN A 8 -5.89 -12.28 -7.01
CA ASN A 8 -6.42 -12.44 -8.36
C ASN A 8 -6.07 -11.22 -9.19
N GLN A 9 -5.77 -11.48 -10.46
CA GLN A 9 -5.45 -10.51 -11.49
C GLN A 9 -6.43 -9.34 -11.54
N LEU A 10 -7.73 -9.63 -11.51
CA LEU A 10 -8.81 -8.63 -11.61
C LEU A 10 -8.79 -7.63 -10.45
N VAL A 11 -8.39 -8.07 -9.25
CA VAL A 11 -8.30 -7.18 -8.07
C VAL A 11 -7.16 -6.20 -8.23
N VAL A 12 -6.03 -6.66 -8.80
CA VAL A 12 -4.87 -5.81 -9.06
C VAL A 12 -5.18 -4.81 -10.18
N GLU A 13 -5.87 -5.24 -11.23
CA GLU A 13 -6.31 -4.37 -12.32
C GLU A 13 -7.27 -3.28 -11.85
N ASP A 14 -8.30 -3.63 -11.08
CA ASP A 14 -9.26 -2.67 -10.54
C ASP A 14 -8.56 -1.63 -9.65
N PHE A 15 -7.67 -2.10 -8.77
CA PHE A 15 -6.88 -1.23 -7.90
C PHE A 15 -5.97 -0.27 -8.68
N LEU A 16 -5.20 -0.78 -9.64
CA LEU A 16 -4.33 0.06 -10.47
C LEU A 16 -5.15 1.01 -11.34
N GLY A 17 -6.30 0.58 -11.85
CA GLY A 17 -7.23 1.42 -12.61
C GLY A 17 -7.76 2.59 -11.78
N GLU A 18 -8.13 2.36 -10.52
CA GLU A 18 -8.50 3.44 -9.61
C GLU A 18 -7.35 4.42 -9.35
N LEU A 19 -6.13 3.92 -9.18
CA LEU A 19 -4.95 4.78 -8.99
C LEU A 19 -4.68 5.63 -10.23
N VAL A 20 -4.75 5.03 -11.43
CA VAL A 20 -4.60 5.77 -12.70
C VAL A 20 -5.68 6.83 -12.84
N ARG A 21 -6.92 6.54 -12.46
CA ARG A 21 -8.02 7.51 -12.51
C ARG A 21 -7.82 8.69 -11.55
N ARG A 22 -7.22 8.47 -10.39
CA ARG A 22 -7.04 9.50 -9.35
C ARG A 22 -5.77 10.32 -9.51
N PHE A 23 -4.68 9.66 -9.90
CA PHE A 23 -3.34 10.25 -9.90
C PHE A 23 -2.73 10.35 -11.30
N GLY A 24 -3.33 9.74 -12.32
CA GLY A 24 -2.78 9.66 -13.66
C GLY A 24 -1.90 8.43 -13.89
N ARG A 25 -1.38 8.29 -15.11
CA ARG A 25 -0.51 7.17 -15.49
C ARG A 25 0.91 7.41 -14.98
N HIS A 26 1.37 6.52 -14.10
CA HIS A 26 2.73 6.53 -13.55
C HIS A 26 3.36 5.14 -13.66
N GLN A 27 4.69 5.11 -13.64
CA GLN A 27 5.45 3.85 -13.63
C GLN A 27 5.19 3.08 -12.33
N VAL A 28 4.96 1.78 -12.45
CA VAL A 28 4.67 0.91 -11.31
C VAL A 28 5.92 0.10 -10.97
N TYR A 29 6.35 0.20 -9.71
CA TYR A 29 7.46 -0.57 -9.16
C TYR A 29 6.94 -1.71 -8.27
N ALA A 30 7.24 -2.96 -8.62
CA ALA A 30 6.79 -4.14 -7.86
C ALA A 30 7.86 -5.24 -7.79
N ASP A 31 7.61 -6.27 -6.99
CA ASP A 31 8.49 -7.43 -6.74
C ASP A 31 8.55 -8.45 -7.89
N GLY A 32 7.84 -8.19 -8.99
CA GLY A 32 7.79 -9.09 -10.14
C GLY A 32 6.68 -10.15 -10.07
N GLY A 33 5.73 -10.03 -9.14
CA GLY A 33 4.55 -10.89 -9.11
C GLY A 33 3.79 -10.91 -10.45
N SER A 34 3.43 -12.10 -10.91
CA SER A 34 2.78 -12.32 -12.23
C SER A 34 1.48 -11.53 -12.40
N HIS A 35 0.77 -11.27 -11.30
CA HIS A 35 -0.47 -10.51 -11.30
C HIS A 35 -0.27 -9.02 -11.65
N TYR A 36 0.82 -8.41 -11.15
CA TYR A 36 1.13 -7.02 -11.45
C TYR A 36 1.55 -6.83 -12.90
N LEU A 37 2.31 -7.80 -13.45
CA LEU A 37 2.75 -7.76 -14.84
C LEU A 37 1.57 -7.77 -15.82
N ALA A 38 0.64 -8.69 -15.64
CA ALA A 38 -0.53 -8.77 -16.50
C ALA A 38 -1.44 -7.53 -16.35
N ALA A 39 -1.51 -6.94 -15.14
CA ALA A 39 -2.41 -5.82 -14.87
C ALA A 39 -1.86 -4.52 -15.47
N CYS A 40 -0.55 -4.31 -15.33
CA CYS A 40 0.14 -3.20 -15.96
C CYS A 40 0.06 -3.29 -17.48
N LYS A 41 0.16 -4.49 -18.06
CA LYS A 41 0.01 -4.68 -19.51
C LYS A 41 -1.40 -4.34 -19.99
N SER A 42 -2.43 -4.71 -19.22
CA SER A 42 -3.84 -4.38 -19.51
C SER A 42 -4.10 -2.86 -19.47
N LEU A 43 -3.48 -2.17 -18.53
CA LEU A 43 -3.65 -0.73 -18.30
C LEU A 43 -2.65 0.17 -19.03
N ASP A 44 -1.77 -0.40 -19.87
CA ASP A 44 -0.69 0.29 -20.58
C ASP A 44 0.24 1.09 -19.63
N LEU A 45 0.64 0.43 -18.53
CA LEU A 45 1.55 0.98 -17.52
C LEU A 45 2.94 0.35 -17.65
N GLU A 46 3.96 1.18 -17.52
CA GLU A 46 5.35 0.71 -17.45
C GLU A 46 5.60 0.02 -16.10
N HIS A 47 5.83 -1.29 -16.15
CA HIS A 47 6.12 -2.10 -14.98
C HIS A 47 7.62 -2.31 -14.82
N ARG A 48 8.17 -1.85 -13.69
CA ARG A 48 9.58 -2.03 -13.32
C ARG A 48 9.68 -2.93 -12.10
N VAL A 49 10.48 -3.99 -12.22
CA VAL A 49 10.76 -4.87 -11.10
C VAL A 49 11.91 -4.29 -10.30
N TYR A 50 11.67 -3.94 -9.02
CA TYR A 50 12.78 -3.55 -8.14
C TYR A 50 13.55 -4.81 -7.73
N ARG A 51 14.89 -4.70 -7.63
CA ARG A 51 15.69 -5.80 -7.10
C ARG A 51 15.61 -5.82 -5.57
N PHE A 52 15.58 -7.02 -5.01
CA PHE A 52 15.76 -7.23 -3.58
C PHE A 52 17.11 -6.63 -3.15
N GLY A 53 17.12 -5.83 -2.09
CA GLY A 53 18.31 -5.09 -1.63
C GLY A 53 18.63 -3.80 -2.42
N SER A 54 17.72 -3.34 -3.29
CA SER A 54 17.80 -1.97 -3.83
C SER A 54 17.26 -0.95 -2.83
N TRP A 55 17.68 0.32 -2.98
CA TRP A 55 17.17 1.41 -2.14
C TRP A 55 15.63 1.46 -2.09
N MET A 56 14.98 1.19 -3.23
CA MET A 56 13.54 1.23 -3.36
C MET A 56 12.87 0.07 -2.61
N HIS A 57 13.49 -1.11 -2.63
CA HIS A 57 13.06 -2.24 -1.81
C HIS A 57 13.14 -1.89 -0.32
N GLU A 58 14.24 -1.28 0.14
CA GLU A 58 14.40 -0.88 1.54
C GLU A 58 13.34 0.15 1.98
N VAL A 59 13.04 1.13 1.12
CA VAL A 59 11.98 2.12 1.39
C VAL A 59 10.62 1.47 1.46
N ILE A 60 10.26 0.65 0.47
CA ILE A 60 8.96 -0.04 0.43
C ILE A 60 8.81 -0.96 1.64
N GLU A 61 9.83 -1.74 1.95
CA GLU A 61 9.82 -2.67 3.09
C GLU A 61 9.70 -1.90 4.41
N SER A 62 10.51 -0.86 4.60
CA SER A 62 10.52 -0.06 5.84
C SER A 62 9.22 0.71 6.06
N VAL A 63 8.68 1.36 5.02
CA VAL A 63 7.50 2.21 5.13
C VAL A 63 6.22 1.38 5.10
N ILE A 64 6.04 0.54 4.08
CA ILE A 64 4.79 -0.19 3.85
C ILE A 64 4.75 -1.47 4.67
N CYS A 65 5.76 -2.34 4.53
CA CYS A 65 5.71 -3.68 5.14
C CYS A 65 5.89 -3.65 6.65
N THR A 66 6.81 -2.84 7.18
CA THR A 66 6.99 -2.74 8.63
C THR A 66 5.97 -1.76 9.21
N ARG A 67 6.03 -0.48 8.85
CA ARG A 67 5.25 0.54 9.58
C ARG A 67 3.75 0.45 9.32
N ILE A 68 3.31 0.46 8.06
CA ILE A 68 1.87 0.44 7.77
C ILE A 68 1.23 -0.87 8.22
N LYS A 69 1.82 -2.02 7.87
CA LYS A 69 1.24 -3.30 8.27
C LYS A 69 1.29 -3.50 9.79
N ASP A 70 2.39 -3.17 10.47
CA ASP A 70 2.46 -3.29 11.94
C ASP A 70 1.49 -2.34 12.64
N MET A 71 1.31 -1.11 12.12
CA MET A 71 0.26 -0.20 12.58
C MET A 71 -1.12 -0.83 12.44
N THR A 72 -1.43 -1.41 11.27
CA THR A 72 -2.74 -2.00 11.03
C THR A 72 -2.95 -3.35 11.72
N ARG A 73 -1.89 -4.01 12.19
CA ARG A 73 -1.95 -5.31 12.88
C ARG A 73 -2.82 -5.26 14.14
N VAL A 74 -2.90 -4.10 14.79
CA VAL A 74 -3.80 -3.86 15.93
C VAL A 74 -5.26 -4.12 15.56
N PHE A 75 -5.66 -3.83 14.31
CA PHE A 75 -7.00 -4.07 13.81
C PHE A 75 -7.22 -5.52 13.34
N ASP A 76 -6.18 -6.18 12.84
CA ASP A 76 -6.27 -7.57 12.35
C ASP A 76 -6.48 -8.59 13.48
N SER A 77 -5.87 -8.38 14.66
CA SER A 77 -5.88 -9.38 15.74
C SER A 77 -6.69 -9.01 16.97
N TYR A 78 -6.85 -7.72 17.31
CA TYR A 78 -7.38 -7.33 18.63
C TYR A 78 -8.67 -6.51 18.63
N PHE A 79 -9.01 -5.79 17.55
CA PHE A 79 -10.16 -4.89 17.56
C PHE A 79 -10.97 -4.88 16.25
N PRO A 80 -11.66 -5.97 15.88
CA PRO A 80 -12.71 -5.87 14.87
C PRO A 80 -13.79 -4.93 15.41
N CYS A 81 -14.10 -3.85 14.69
CA CYS A 81 -15.23 -3.01 15.05
C CYS A 81 -16.52 -3.83 14.91
N ARG A 82 -17.11 -4.26 16.02
CA ARG A 82 -18.35 -5.08 16.04
C ARG A 82 -19.63 -4.23 16.13
N ARG A 83 -19.53 -2.91 16.01
CA ARG A 83 -20.68 -2.00 16.09
C ARG A 83 -21.51 -2.12 14.81
N LYS A 84 -22.81 -2.40 14.95
CA LYS A 84 -23.76 -2.40 13.83
C LYS A 84 -23.83 -0.99 13.21
N ASN A 85 -23.80 -0.91 11.88
CA ASN A 85 -23.80 0.33 11.08
C ASN A 85 -22.63 1.29 11.34
N CYS A 86 -21.46 0.77 11.74
CA CYS A 86 -20.29 1.62 11.90
C CYS A 86 -19.67 2.03 10.56
N VAL A 87 -19.53 3.33 10.33
CA VAL A 87 -18.84 3.93 9.16
C VAL A 87 -17.31 3.90 9.25
N LEU A 88 -16.75 3.25 10.29
CA LEU A 88 -15.31 3.10 10.51
C LEU A 88 -14.51 4.42 10.69
N GLU A 89 -15.17 5.53 11.04
CA GLU A 89 -14.49 6.81 11.27
C GLU A 89 -13.38 6.75 12.34
N HIS A 90 -13.56 5.95 13.38
CA HIS A 90 -12.56 5.74 14.42
C HIS A 90 -11.27 5.11 13.87
N VAL A 91 -11.37 4.22 12.89
CA VAL A 91 -10.21 3.63 12.20
C VAL A 91 -9.50 4.71 11.38
N TRP A 92 -10.26 5.51 10.65
CA TRP A 92 -9.72 6.62 9.86
C TRP A 92 -9.03 7.67 10.72
N SER A 93 -9.65 8.08 11.82
CA SER A 93 -9.07 9.04 12.77
C SER A 93 -7.81 8.49 13.43
N TRP A 94 -7.80 7.20 13.79
CA TRP A 94 -6.61 6.53 14.30
C TRP A 94 -5.49 6.51 13.25
N MET A 95 -5.77 6.14 12.00
CA MET A 95 -4.78 6.13 10.92
C MET A 95 -4.18 7.53 10.70
N LYS A 96 -5.02 8.57 10.65
CA LYS A 96 -4.57 9.97 10.51
C LYS A 96 -3.64 10.38 11.64
N LEU A 97 -4.01 10.08 12.88
CA LEU A 97 -3.23 10.42 14.06
C LEU A 97 -1.89 9.68 14.05
N THR A 98 -1.87 8.39 13.74
CA THR A 98 -0.62 7.62 13.69
C THR A 98 0.29 8.10 12.55
N ILE A 99 -0.24 8.43 11.37
CA ILE A 99 0.56 9.01 10.29
C ILE A 99 1.16 10.35 10.72
N LEU A 100 0.39 11.22 11.37
CA LEU A 100 0.87 12.51 11.87
C LEU A 100 2.06 12.35 12.84
N PHE A 101 2.02 11.36 13.73
CA PHE A 101 3.12 11.08 14.65
C PHE A 101 4.37 10.49 13.98
N GLN A 102 4.28 10.04 12.73
CA GLN A 102 5.36 9.38 11.99
C GLN A 102 5.92 10.25 10.85
N GLU A 103 5.23 11.34 10.50
CA GLU A 103 5.57 12.29 9.42
C GLU A 103 7.04 12.76 9.45
N GLU A 104 7.55 13.11 10.63
CA GLU A 104 8.90 13.64 10.77
C GLU A 104 9.97 12.60 10.48
N TRP A 105 9.72 11.33 10.83
CA TRP A 105 10.61 10.24 10.48
C TRP A 105 10.55 9.93 8.99
N VAL A 106 9.37 9.92 8.37
CA VAL A 106 9.25 9.69 6.91
C VAL A 106 10.05 10.73 6.14
N LYS A 107 9.91 12.01 6.52
CA LYS A 107 10.69 13.11 5.95
C LYS A 107 12.20 12.89 6.17
N ASN A 108 12.62 12.46 7.34
CA ASN A 108 14.03 12.24 7.64
C ASN A 108 14.62 11.02 6.92
N THR A 109 13.85 9.95 6.74
CA THR A 109 14.28 8.77 5.98
C THR A 109 14.40 9.09 4.50
N LEU A 110 13.43 9.82 3.93
CA LEU A 110 13.52 10.28 2.54
C LEU A 110 14.72 11.23 2.34
N LYS A 111 15.01 12.11 3.31
CA LYS A 111 16.19 12.99 3.28
C LYS A 111 17.53 12.27 3.41
N ARG A 112 17.58 11.08 4.02
CA ARG A 112 18.81 10.28 4.15
C ARG A 112 19.12 9.47 2.89
N LEU A 113 18.16 9.37 1.99
CA LEU A 113 18.22 8.54 0.79
C LEU A 113 18.40 9.38 -0.50
N VAL A 114 18.45 10.70 -0.37
CA VAL A 114 18.80 11.69 -1.42
C VAL A 114 20.12 12.34 -1.04
#